data_AF-A0A352B9T1-F1
#
_entry.id   AF-A0A352B9T1-F1
#
_cell.length_a   1.000
_cell.length_b   1.000
_cell.length_c   1.000
_cell.angle_alpha   90.00
_cell.angle_beta   90.00
_cell.angle_gamma   90.00
#
_symmetry.space_group_name_H-M   'P 1'
#
loop_
_entity.id
_entity.type
_entity.pdbx_description
1 polymer ?
#
loop_
_entity_poly.entity_id
_entity_poly.type
_entity_poly.pdbx_seq_one_letter_code
_entity_poly.pdbx_strand_id
1 'polypeptide(L)'
;MKTSLIVAIGIIFIAVGLLFSALALRIGRPESVEKAPISKPCSKIFYIIGSLTLILGILDLVFFRSITKSVLQGAALVYLIAVTILFIVFSSMIGALGGKKK
;
A
#
# COMPACT_ATOMS: atom_id res chain seq x y z
N MET A 1 21.15 -13.40 -16.39
CA MET A 1 20.18 -12.29 -16.56
C MET A 1 19.04 -12.25 -15.52
N LYS A 2 18.93 -13.15 -14.52
CA LYS A 2 17.77 -13.16 -13.59
C LYS A 2 17.92 -12.23 -12.36
N THR A 3 19.16 -11.96 -11.95
CA THR A 3 19.54 -11.16 -10.79
C THR A 3 19.09 -9.70 -10.90
N SER A 4 19.27 -9.11 -12.09
CA SER A 4 18.94 -7.70 -12.36
C SER A 4 17.45 -7.40 -12.28
N LEU A 5 16.60 -8.39 -12.60
CA LEU A 5 15.15 -8.23 -12.65
C LEU A 5 14.52 -8.25 -11.26
N ILE A 6 15.02 -9.09 -10.34
CA ILE A 6 14.56 -9.14 -8.95
C ILE A 6 14.87 -7.81 -8.25
N VAL A 7 16.12 -7.34 -8.38
CA VAL A 7 16.53 -6.05 -7.81
C VAL A 7 15.69 -4.89 -8.38
N ALA A 8 15.40 -4.90 -9.68
CA ALA A 8 14.54 -3.90 -10.30
C ALA A 8 13.12 -3.91 -9.72
N ILE A 9 12.54 -5.08 -9.45
CA ILE A 9 11.22 -5.21 -8.82
C ILE A 9 11.26 -4.64 -7.40
N GLY A 10 12.24 -5.01 -6.57
CA GLY A 10 12.40 -4.45 -5.22
C GLY A 10 12.47 -2.92 -5.21
N ILE A 11 13.24 -2.32 -6.13
CA ILE A 11 13.33 -0.86 -6.28
C ILE A 11 11.97 -0.24 -6.66
N ILE A 12 11.24 -0.86 -7.59
CA ILE A 12 9.90 -0.40 -7.97
C ILE A 12 8.94 -0.43 -6.78
N PHE A 13 8.96 -1.51 -5.98
CA PHE A 13 8.13 -1.62 -4.78
C PHE A 13 8.45 -0.53 -3.75
N ILE A 14 9.74 -0.22 -3.53
CA ILE A 14 10.14 0.89 -2.65
C ILE A 14 9.62 2.23 -3.20
N ALA A 15 9.79 2.50 -4.49
CA ALA A 15 9.35 3.74 -5.11
C ALA A 15 7.82 3.91 -5.03
N VAL A 16 7.07 2.84 -5.29
CA VAL A 16 5.61 2.81 -5.17
C VAL A 16 5.17 2.99 -3.70
N GLY A 17 5.84 2.34 -2.76
CA GLY A 17 5.57 2.51 -1.33
C GLY A 17 5.77 3.95 -0.86
N LEU A 18 6.84 4.60 -1.31
CA LEU A 18 7.11 6.01 -1.05
C LEU A 18 6.03 6.92 -1.65
N LEU A 19 5.59 6.65 -2.88
CA LEU A 19 4.50 7.39 -3.53
C LEU A 19 3.19 7.28 -2.74
N PHE A 20 2.80 6.07 -2.31
CA PHE A 20 1.61 5.86 -1.49
C PHE A 20 1.69 6.59 -0.14
N SER A 21 2.85 6.56 0.51
CA SER A 21 3.09 7.29 1.76
C SER A 21 3.03 8.81 1.57
N ALA A 22 3.59 9.34 0.47
CA ALA A 22 3.51 10.76 0.14
C ALA A 22 2.06 11.20 -0.15
N LEU A 23 1.30 10.39 -0.88
CA LEU A 23 -0.13 10.59 -1.13
C LEU A 23 -0.93 10.57 0.17
N ALA A 24 -0.64 9.62 1.07
CA ALA A 24 -1.26 9.54 2.37
C ALA A 24 -1.06 10.82 3.19
N LEU A 25 0.17 11.33 3.25
CA LEU A 25 0.49 12.58 3.94
C LEU A 25 -0.24 13.78 3.32
N ARG A 26 -0.34 13.84 1.99
CA ARG A 26 -1.04 14.92 1.28
C ARG A 26 -2.54 14.91 1.59
N ILE A 27 -3.18 13.74 1.53
CA ILE A 27 -4.63 13.58 1.77
C ILE A 27 -4.95 13.75 3.27
N GLY A 28 -4.01 13.41 4.16
CA GLY A 28 -4.17 13.50 5.61
C GLY A 28 -4.00 14.89 6.20
N ARG A 29 -3.66 15.89 5.38
CA ARG A 29 -3.50 17.27 5.85
C ARG A 29 -4.80 17.79 6.46
N PRO A 30 -4.73 18.59 7.55
CA PRO A 30 -5.91 19.13 8.22
C PRO A 30 -6.89 19.81 7.25
N GLU A 31 -6.37 20.63 6.34
CA GLU A 31 -7.14 21.33 5.30
C GLU A 31 -7.92 20.39 4.37
N SER A 32 -7.41 19.19 4.09
CA SER A 32 -8.06 18.20 3.23
C SER A 32 -9.08 17.35 3.99
N VAL A 33 -8.86 17.18 5.29
CA VAL A 33 -9.79 16.49 6.20
C VAL A 33 -10.99 17.37 6.55
N GLU A 34 -10.79 18.67 6.71
CA GLU A 34 -11.88 19.63 6.92
C GLU A 34 -12.80 19.72 5.72
N LYS A 35 -12.25 19.70 4.50
CA LYS A 35 -13.04 19.72 3.24
C LYS A 35 -13.75 18.39 2.98
N ALA A 36 -13.14 17.28 3.38
CA ALA A 36 -13.71 15.95 3.20
C ALA A 36 -13.30 15.05 4.38
N PRO A 37 -14.22 14.77 5.33
CA PRO A 37 -13.90 13.97 6.52
C PRO A 37 -13.41 12.56 6.20
N ILE A 38 -13.80 12.01 5.04
CA ILE A 38 -13.31 10.72 4.52
C ILE A 38 -11.80 10.74 4.16
N SER A 39 -11.22 11.91 3.94
CA SER A 39 -9.77 12.04 3.67
C SER A 39 -8.92 11.52 4.82
N LYS A 40 -9.38 11.61 6.08
CA LYS A 40 -8.64 11.13 7.26
C LYS A 40 -8.49 9.60 7.29
N PRO A 41 -9.56 8.79 7.19
CA PRO A 41 -9.42 7.34 7.10
C PRO A 41 -8.74 6.90 5.81
N CYS A 42 -8.99 7.56 4.67
CA CYS A 42 -8.28 7.27 3.42
C CYS A 42 -6.77 7.48 3.56
N SER A 43 -6.35 8.61 4.14
CA SER A 43 -4.94 8.88 4.42
C SER A 43 -4.29 7.76 5.23
N LYS A 44 -4.95 7.30 6.32
CA LYS A 44 -4.44 6.18 7.12
C LYS A 44 -4.30 4.89 6.32
N ILE A 45 -5.30 4.56 5.49
CA ILE A 45 -5.28 3.37 4.64
C ILE A 45 -4.11 3.43 3.65
N PHE A 46 -3.96 4.56 2.94
CA PHE A 46 -2.87 4.76 1.98
C PHE A 46 -1.50 4.70 2.67
N TYR A 47 -1.39 5.21 3.89
CA TYR A 47 -0.14 5.16 4.67
C TYR A 47 0.25 3.72 5.04
N ILE A 48 -0.73 2.91 5.46
CA ILE A 48 -0.52 1.49 5.80
C ILE A 48 -0.09 0.71 4.56
N ILE A 49 -0.77 0.92 3.42
CA ILE A 49 -0.41 0.28 2.14
C ILE A 49 1.02 0.67 1.77
N GLY A 50 1.30 1.97 1.71
CA GLY A 50 2.62 2.48 1.36
C GLY A 50 3.73 1.91 2.24
N SER A 51 3.50 1.84 3.55
CA SER A 51 4.45 1.26 4.51
C SER A 51 4.69 -0.24 4.27
N LEU A 52 3.62 -1.02 4.04
CA LEU A 52 3.73 -2.46 3.75
C LEU A 52 4.46 -2.71 2.41
N THR A 53 4.13 -1.96 1.36
CA THR A 53 4.80 -2.05 0.06
C THR A 53 6.29 -1.75 0.19
N LEU A 54 6.64 -0.76 1.00
CA LEU A 54 8.02 -0.33 1.23
C LEU A 54 8.81 -1.39 2.01
N ILE A 55 8.21 -1.98 3.06
CA ILE A 55 8.81 -3.11 3.80
C ILE A 55 9.07 -4.29 2.87
N LEU A 56 8.10 -4.65 2.01
CA LEU A 56 8.27 -5.74 1.05
C LEU A 56 9.37 -5.47 0.04
N GLY A 57 9.45 -4.24 -0.49
CA GLY A 57 10.52 -3.84 -1.39
C GLY A 57 11.90 -3.90 -0.74
N ILE A 58 12.02 -3.48 0.53
CA ILE A 58 13.26 -3.59 1.30
C ILE A 58 13.60 -5.07 1.55
N LEU A 59 12.63 -5.89 1.95
CA LEU A 59 12.86 -7.33 2.17
C LEU A 59 13.34 -8.03 0.91
N ASP A 60 12.73 -7.73 -0.24
CA ASP A 60 13.16 -8.27 -1.54
C ASP A 60 14.59 -7.85 -1.87
N LEU A 61 14.96 -6.58 -1.63
CA LEU A 61 16.32 -6.07 -1.86
C LEU A 61 17.38 -6.67 -0.91
N VAL A 62 17.08 -6.74 0.39
CA VAL A 62 18.02 -7.20 1.43
C VAL A 62 18.24 -8.70 1.34
N PHE A 63 17.19 -9.47 1.07
CA PHE A 63 17.22 -10.91 1.12
C PHE A 63 17.23 -11.58 -0.27
N PHE A 64 17.36 -10.81 -1.35
CA PHE A 64 17.35 -11.28 -2.75
C PHE A 64 18.36 -12.43 -3.02
N ARG A 65 19.46 -12.49 -2.26
CA ARG A 65 20.47 -13.56 -2.38
C ARG A 65 20.16 -14.83 -1.59
N SER A 66 19.24 -14.78 -0.62
CA SER A 66 19.04 -15.86 0.37
C SER A 66 17.61 -16.42 0.41
N ILE A 67 16.66 -15.80 -0.28
CA ILE A 67 15.25 -16.19 -0.20
C ILE A 67 14.89 -17.30 -1.21
N THR A 68 14.26 -18.36 -0.69
CA THR A 68 13.53 -19.36 -1.48
C THR A 68 12.28 -18.75 -2.10
N LYS A 69 11.99 -19.04 -3.37
CA LYS A 69 10.83 -18.51 -4.13
C LYS A 69 9.50 -18.56 -3.36
N SER A 70 9.32 -19.59 -2.52
CA SER A 70 8.14 -19.79 -1.70
C SER A 70 7.89 -18.68 -0.68
N VAL A 71 8.94 -18.08 -0.11
CA VAL A 71 8.80 -16.99 0.87
C VAL A 71 8.37 -15.70 0.18
N LEU A 72 8.92 -15.41 -1.00
CA LEU A 72 8.52 -14.25 -1.80
C LEU A 72 7.05 -14.35 -2.25
N GLN A 73 6.64 -15.55 -2.69
CA GLN A 73 5.23 -15.82 -3.03
C GLN A 73 4.31 -15.69 -1.81
N GLY A 74 4.73 -16.19 -0.64
CA GLY A 74 3.98 -16.03 0.60
C GLY A 74 3.81 -14.57 1.00
N ALA A 75 4.89 -13.78 0.94
CA ALA A 75 4.85 -12.35 1.23
C ALA A 75 3.97 -11.56 0.25
N ALA A 76 4.02 -11.90 -1.05
CA ALA A 76 3.14 -11.33 -2.06
C ALA A 76 1.66 -11.71 -1.85
N LEU A 77 1.39 -12.94 -1.41
CA LEU A 77 0.03 -13.38 -1.10
C LEU A 77 -0.54 -12.62 0.11
N VAL A 78 0.25 -12.48 1.19
CA VAL A 78 -0.12 -11.68 2.36
C VAL A 78 -0.39 -10.23 1.97
N TYR A 79 0.44 -9.66 1.10
CA TYR A 79 0.23 -8.33 0.56
C TYR A 79 -1.08 -8.20 -0.23
N LEU A 80 -1.37 -9.15 -1.13
CA LEU A 80 -2.62 -9.17 -1.89
C LEU A 80 -3.85 -9.27 -0.98
N ILE A 81 -3.79 -10.10 0.07
CA ILE A 81 -4.87 -10.21 1.06
C ILE A 81 -5.04 -8.87 1.79
N ALA A 82 -3.95 -8.25 2.26
CA ALA A 82 -3.99 -6.98 2.96
C ALA A 82 -4.57 -5.86 2.07
N VAL A 83 -4.13 -5.76 0.82
CA VAL A 83 -4.66 -4.78 -0.16
C VAL A 83 -6.13 -5.05 -0.46
N THR A 84 -6.54 -6.31 -0.57
CA THR A 84 -7.95 -6.67 -0.81
C THR A 84 -8.84 -6.28 0.37
N ILE A 85 -8.42 -6.57 1.60
CA ILE A 85 -9.15 -6.15 2.81
C ILE A 85 -9.27 -4.62 2.85
N LEU A 86 -8.18 -3.91 2.56
CA LEU A 86 -8.18 -2.45 2.54
C LEU A 86 -9.07 -1.88 1.43
N PHE A 87 -9.13 -2.54 0.26
CA PHE A 87 -10.04 -2.17 -0.82
C PHE A 87 -11.51 -2.39 -0.45
N ILE A 88 -11.83 -3.49 0.23
CA ILE A 88 -13.18 -3.76 0.73
C ILE A 88 -13.60 -2.70 1.77
N VAL A 89 -12.71 -2.38 2.73
CA VAL A 89 -12.94 -1.34 3.73
C VAL A 89 -13.13 0.02 3.05
N PHE A 90 -12.28 0.36 2.08
CA PHE A 90 -12.40 1.62 1.35
C PHE A 90 -13.71 1.71 0.56
N SER A 91 -14.10 0.64 -0.13
CA SER A 91 -15.35 0.56 -0.90
C SER A 91 -16.58 0.63 -0.01
N SER A 92 -16.56 0.00 1.17
CA SER A 92 -17.66 0.09 2.14
C SER A 92 -17.78 1.50 2.72
N MET A 93 -16.67 2.22 2.92
CA MET A 93 -16.68 3.61 3.35
C MET A 93 -17.26 4.55 2.28
N ILE A 94 -16.89 4.38 1.02
CA ILE A 94 -17.50 5.13 -0.09
C ILE A 94 -18.98 4.79 -0.25
N GLY A 95 -19.36 3.51 -0.18
CA GLY A 95 -20.75 3.05 -0.26
C GLY A 95 -21.62 3.58 0.88
N ALA A 96 -21.09 3.61 2.11
CA ALA A 96 -21.77 4.16 3.28
C ALA A 96 -21.98 5.68 3.19
N LEU A 97 -21.09 6.41 2.51
CA LEU A 97 -21.22 7.85 2.28
C LEU A 97 -22.09 8.18 1.05
N GLY A 98 -22.07 7.33 0.02
CA GLY A 98 -22.94 7.44 -1.17
C GLY A 98 -24.40 7.04 -0.91
N GLY A 99 -24.65 6.24 0.13
CA GLY A 99 -25.98 5.82 0.56
C GLY A 99 -26.79 6.86 1.37
N LYS A 100 -26.19 7.98 1.79
CA LYS A 100 -26.89 9.10 2.46
C LYS A 100 -27.58 10.06 1.47
N LYS A 101 -28.08 9.53 0.35
CA LYS A 101 -29.09 10.17 -0.48
C LYS A 101 -30.25 9.19 -0.67
N LYS A 102 -31.10 9.08 0.34
CA LYS A 102 -32.53 8.79 0.22
C LYS A 102 -33.23 9.28 1.47
#